data_AF-A0A5N6XGK8-F1
#
_entry.id   AF-A0A5N6XGK8-F1
#
_cell.length_a   1.000
_cell.length_b   1.000
_cell.length_c   1.000
_cell.angle_alpha   90.00
_cell.angle_beta   90.00
_cell.angle_gamma   90.00
#
_symmetry.space_group_name_H-M   'P 1'
#
loop_
_entity.id
_entity.type
_entity.pdbx_description
1 polymer ?
#
loop_
_entity_poly.entity_id
_entity_poly.type
_entity_poly.pdbx_seq_one_letter_code
_entity_poly.pdbx_strand_id
1 'polypeptide(L)'
;MVSVNEVLKLLNKQALVQVASSLAGTPARQLDNNISPITGPGYVILELAFIKVLDQIADLILNMILECPLDDQTLFYGVPDGTPKGTQVSTSVWLTESVDRGIRRTLHRHDYSTAIDYLIQRSMIPRYVVPEHENSPWVFVHVDLHNDNIIIDEEYNIKGIIDRDCNFAVPLQKAATFPKLLENVPGAAPPGLSETHAYLDFAADKRFFLSILAEKEMKWTNGTSITQLMGTSSERKFFETSHHRVPVQPEFVSRFCSRTRENVGAALKEVERFLDINPMFSASDEAIVRTVQMLEDLLH
;
A
#
# COMPACT_ATOMS: atom_id res chain seq x y z
N MET A 1 26.77 -17.02 -18.87
CA MET A 1 25.38 -17.00 -19.35
C MET A 1 24.64 -15.99 -18.51
N VAL A 2 24.18 -14.90 -19.11
CA VAL A 2 23.31 -13.91 -18.43
C VAL A 2 21.96 -14.60 -18.22
N SER A 3 21.40 -14.53 -17.00
CA SER A 3 20.13 -15.22 -16.73
C SER A 3 18.99 -14.56 -17.52
N VAL A 4 17.94 -15.30 -17.87
CA VAL A 4 16.76 -14.73 -18.56
C VAL A 4 16.20 -13.53 -17.79
N ASN A 5 16.24 -13.57 -16.45
CA ASN A 5 15.83 -12.46 -15.59
C ASN A 5 16.71 -11.20 -15.76
N GLU A 6 18.02 -11.36 -15.96
CA GLU A 6 18.92 -10.23 -16.21
C GLU A 6 18.72 -9.62 -17.60
N VAL A 7 18.37 -10.43 -18.61
CA VAL A 7 18.02 -9.95 -19.95
C VAL A 7 16.69 -9.19 -19.90
N LEU A 8 15.68 -9.70 -19.19
CA LEU A 8 14.38 -9.05 -19.06
C LEU A 8 14.46 -7.69 -18.36
N LYS A 9 15.41 -7.51 -17.42
CA LYS A 9 15.67 -6.23 -16.75
C LYS A 9 16.22 -5.13 -17.67
N LEU A 10 16.83 -5.52 -18.79
CA LEU A 10 17.41 -4.58 -19.76
C LEU A 10 16.43 -4.19 -20.88
N LEU A 11 15.28 -4.85 -20.95
CA LEU A 11 14.26 -4.57 -21.95
C LEU A 11 13.37 -3.41 -21.52
N ASN A 12 13.16 -2.45 -22.41
CA ASN A 12 12.14 -1.43 -22.20
C ASN A 12 10.72 -2.04 -22.27
N LYS A 13 9.71 -1.29 -21.80
CA LYS A 13 8.32 -1.77 -21.72
C LYS A 13 7.80 -2.33 -23.05
N GLN A 14 8.15 -1.72 -24.17
CA GLN A 14 7.71 -2.17 -25.50
C GLN A 14 8.36 -3.50 -25.91
N ALA A 15 9.65 -3.69 -25.57
CA ALA A 15 10.34 -4.94 -25.78
C ALA A 15 9.80 -6.07 -24.87
N LEU A 16 9.38 -5.77 -23.64
CA LEU A 16 8.70 -6.73 -22.76
C LEU A 16 7.37 -7.21 -23.34
N VAL A 17 6.57 -6.32 -23.94
CA VAL A 17 5.33 -6.68 -24.64
C VAL A 17 5.60 -7.60 -25.84
N GLN A 18 6.66 -7.33 -26.60
CA GLN A 18 7.05 -8.18 -27.73
C GLN A 18 7.52 -9.57 -27.29
N VAL A 19 8.29 -9.67 -26.21
CA VAL A 19 8.68 -10.96 -25.63
C VAL A 19 7.45 -11.72 -25.12
N ALA A 20 6.54 -11.05 -24.41
CA ALA A 20 5.29 -11.66 -23.95
C ALA A 20 4.45 -12.19 -25.11
N SER A 21 4.34 -11.42 -26.21
CA SER A 21 3.64 -11.84 -27.42
C SER A 21 4.28 -13.09 -28.04
N SER A 22 5.62 -13.09 -28.13
CA SER A 22 6.36 -14.23 -28.67
C SER A 22 6.25 -15.49 -27.82
N LEU A 23 6.21 -15.37 -26.49
CA LEU A 23 6.08 -16.50 -25.57
C LEU A 23 4.64 -17.04 -25.53
N ALA A 24 3.65 -16.14 -25.62
CA ALA A 24 2.24 -16.49 -25.57
C ALA A 24 1.73 -17.10 -26.89
N GLY A 25 2.41 -16.85 -28.02
CA GLY A 25 1.95 -17.25 -29.34
C GLY A 25 0.75 -16.44 -29.85
N THR A 26 0.37 -15.38 -29.13
CA THR A 26 -0.71 -14.44 -29.48
C THR A 26 -0.23 -13.01 -29.27
N PRO A 27 -0.81 -12.00 -29.96
CA PRO A 27 -0.46 -10.61 -29.72
C PRO A 27 -0.76 -10.22 -28.26
N ALA A 28 0.24 -9.69 -27.57
CA ALA A 28 0.10 -9.17 -26.21
C ALA A 28 0.14 -7.63 -26.22
N ARG A 29 -0.53 -7.02 -25.24
CA ARG A 29 -0.53 -5.58 -25.01
C ARG A 29 -0.59 -5.27 -23.51
N GLN A 30 -0.22 -4.05 -23.14
CA GLN A 30 -0.46 -3.57 -21.78
C GLN A 30 -1.97 -3.33 -21.57
N LEU A 31 -2.43 -3.53 -20.35
CA LEU A 31 -3.79 -3.16 -19.98
C LEU A 31 -3.90 -1.63 -19.96
N ASP A 32 -4.66 -1.07 -20.90
CA ASP A 32 -4.90 0.38 -21.00
C ASP A 32 -6.02 0.81 -20.05
N ASN A 33 -5.86 1.98 -19.42
CA ASN A 33 -6.87 2.67 -18.62
C ASN A 33 -8.18 2.91 -19.39
N ASN A 34 -8.10 3.05 -20.73
CA ASN A 34 -9.27 3.27 -21.59
C ASN A 34 -10.14 2.03 -21.81
N ILE A 35 -9.68 0.84 -21.39
CA ILE A 35 -10.46 -0.41 -21.43
C ILE A 35 -11.35 -0.51 -20.17
N SER A 36 -11.16 0.37 -19.19
CA SER A 36 -12.12 0.49 -18.09
C SER A 36 -13.36 1.23 -18.60
N PRO A 37 -14.57 0.65 -18.53
CA PRO A 37 -15.80 1.29 -18.97
C PRO A 37 -16.20 2.33 -17.93
N ILE A 38 -15.47 3.45 -17.89
CA ILE A 38 -15.70 4.56 -16.98
C ILE A 38 -16.01 5.78 -17.83
N THR A 39 -17.19 5.76 -18.45
CA THR A 39 -17.77 6.94 -19.09
C THR A 39 -19.17 7.18 -18.54
N GLY A 40 -19.24 7.95 -17.46
CA GLY A 40 -20.47 8.68 -17.10
C GLY A 40 -21.59 7.88 -16.44
N PRO A 41 -22.65 8.59 -15.99
CA PRO A 41 -23.44 8.20 -14.82
C PRO A 41 -24.48 7.15 -15.17
N GLY A 42 -24.29 5.95 -14.62
CA GLY A 42 -25.20 4.82 -14.78
C GLY A 42 -24.42 3.51 -14.81
N TYR A 43 -23.95 3.09 -13.63
CA TYR A 43 -23.22 1.86 -13.36
C TYR A 43 -23.68 0.61 -14.16
N VAL A 44 -22.75 -0.34 -14.27
CA VAL A 44 -22.91 -1.77 -14.57
C VAL A 44 -23.00 -2.15 -16.05
N ILE A 45 -21.90 -1.98 -16.78
CA ILE A 45 -21.40 -3.07 -17.62
C ILE A 45 -19.90 -3.14 -17.39
N LEU A 46 -19.45 -3.95 -16.43
CA LEU A 46 -18.08 -4.47 -16.51
C LEU A 46 -18.06 -5.28 -17.80
N GLU A 47 -17.34 -4.81 -18.81
CA GLU A 47 -17.14 -5.56 -20.04
C GLU A 47 -16.63 -6.96 -19.65
N LEU A 48 -17.09 -8.03 -20.30
CA LEU A 48 -16.70 -9.42 -19.97
C LEU A 48 -15.18 -9.58 -19.86
N ALA A 49 -14.47 -8.81 -20.68
CA ALA A 49 -13.03 -8.58 -20.63
C ALA A 49 -12.49 -8.21 -19.25
N PHE A 50 -13.07 -7.20 -18.60
CA PHE A 50 -12.63 -6.69 -17.31
C PHE A 50 -12.95 -7.67 -16.18
N ILE A 51 -14.10 -8.34 -16.22
CA ILE A 51 -14.44 -9.41 -15.26
C ILE A 51 -13.39 -10.52 -15.32
N LYS A 52 -13.01 -10.95 -16.52
CA LYS A 52 -11.99 -11.98 -16.73
C LYS A 52 -10.62 -11.56 -16.18
N VAL A 53 -10.25 -10.29 -16.31
CA VAL A 53 -9.00 -9.77 -15.74
C VAL A 53 -9.06 -9.74 -14.22
N LEU A 54 -10.15 -9.27 -13.62
CA LEU A 54 -10.34 -9.27 -12.16
C LEU A 54 -10.30 -10.67 -11.56
N ASP A 55 -10.90 -11.66 -12.24
CA ASP A 55 -10.84 -13.06 -11.84
C ASP A 55 -9.40 -13.59 -11.73
N GLN A 56 -8.58 -13.32 -12.75
CA GLN A 56 -7.17 -13.70 -12.77
C GLN A 56 -6.33 -12.92 -11.75
N ILE A 57 -6.67 -11.66 -11.47
CA ILE A 57 -6.01 -10.87 -10.41
C ILE A 57 -6.31 -11.45 -9.03
N ALA A 58 -7.54 -11.92 -8.79
CA ALA A 58 -7.87 -12.58 -7.52
C ALA A 58 -7.04 -13.85 -7.32
N ASP A 59 -6.89 -14.69 -8.36
CA ASP A 59 -6.00 -15.86 -8.31
C ASP A 59 -4.55 -15.45 -8.03
N LEU A 60 -4.05 -14.41 -8.69
CA LEU A 60 -2.70 -13.92 -8.48
C LEU A 60 -2.47 -13.48 -7.03
N ILE A 61 -3.38 -12.69 -6.45
CA ILE A 61 -3.28 -12.21 -5.08
C ILE A 61 -3.26 -13.38 -4.11
N LEU A 62 -4.17 -14.34 -4.25
CA LEU A 62 -4.21 -15.51 -3.40
C LEU A 62 -2.93 -16.34 -3.54
N ASN A 63 -2.42 -16.55 -4.75
CA ASN A 63 -1.15 -17.25 -4.97
C ASN A 63 0.02 -16.56 -4.26
N MET A 64 0.13 -15.23 -4.36
CA MET A 64 1.18 -14.48 -3.68
C MET A 64 1.08 -14.56 -2.16
N ILE A 65 -0.13 -14.53 -1.61
CA ILE A 65 -0.37 -14.54 -0.17
C ILE A 65 -0.23 -15.94 0.44
N LEU A 66 -0.71 -16.98 -0.26
CA LEU A 66 -0.86 -18.33 0.28
C LEU A 66 0.21 -19.31 -0.18
N GLU A 67 0.75 -19.15 -1.40
CA GLU A 67 1.61 -20.17 -2.02
C GLU A 67 3.06 -19.73 -2.22
N CYS A 68 3.38 -18.44 -2.12
CA CYS A 68 4.76 -17.97 -2.23
C CYS A 68 5.48 -18.06 -0.88
N PRO A 69 6.36 -19.06 -0.65
CA PRO A 69 7.13 -19.14 0.57
C PRO A 69 8.10 -17.96 0.65
N LEU A 70 8.30 -17.44 1.86
CA LEU A 70 9.41 -16.54 2.14
C LEU A 70 10.67 -17.37 2.40
N ASP A 71 11.73 -17.10 1.65
CA ASP A 71 13.03 -17.75 1.81
C ASP A 71 14.02 -16.87 2.60
N ASP A 72 15.24 -17.36 2.80
CA ASP A 72 16.32 -16.65 3.50
C ASP A 72 16.89 -15.44 2.72
N GLN A 73 16.55 -15.33 1.43
CA GLN A 73 16.91 -14.21 0.57
C GLN A 73 15.85 -13.12 0.51
N THR A 74 14.64 -13.41 1.00
CA THR A 74 13.50 -12.51 0.98
C THR A 74 13.79 -11.24 1.77
N LEU A 75 13.56 -10.10 1.11
CA LEU A 75 13.69 -8.78 1.71
C LEU A 75 12.38 -8.38 2.38
N PHE A 76 12.48 -7.94 3.64
CA PHE A 76 11.36 -7.45 4.44
C PHE A 76 11.30 -5.93 4.32
N TYR A 77 10.22 -5.41 3.73
CA TYR A 77 10.12 -3.99 3.46
C TYR A 77 9.76 -3.19 4.70
N GLY A 78 10.58 -2.17 4.99
CA GLY A 78 10.26 -1.13 5.95
C GLY A 78 10.31 -1.56 7.42
N VAL A 79 11.03 -2.65 7.74
CA VAL A 79 11.35 -3.03 9.13
C VAL A 79 12.22 -1.97 9.83
N PRO A 80 12.20 -1.88 11.17
CA PRO A 80 13.05 -0.95 11.92
C PRO A 80 14.54 -1.16 11.65
N ASP A 81 15.31 -0.08 11.67
CA ASP A 81 16.76 -0.13 11.54
C ASP A 81 17.39 -1.03 12.61
N GLY A 82 18.34 -1.88 12.21
CA GLY A 82 18.98 -2.84 13.12
C GLY A 82 18.21 -4.13 13.36
N THR A 83 17.00 -4.29 12.79
CA THR A 83 16.28 -5.57 12.79
C THR A 83 17.14 -6.64 12.08
N PRO A 84 17.37 -7.83 12.68
CA PRO A 84 18.15 -8.88 12.03
C PRO A 84 17.53 -9.29 10.69
N LYS A 85 18.39 -9.63 9.72
CA LYS A 85 17.94 -10.06 8.39
C LYS A 85 17.01 -11.28 8.52
N GLY A 86 15.87 -11.24 7.82
CA GLY A 86 14.89 -12.32 7.85
C GLY A 86 13.94 -12.31 9.04
N THR A 87 14.07 -11.34 9.96
CA THR A 87 13.18 -11.23 11.12
C THR A 87 11.93 -10.44 10.77
N GLN A 88 10.77 -11.07 10.98
CA GLN A 88 9.47 -10.42 10.91
C GLN A 88 9.21 -9.64 12.19
N VAL A 89 8.53 -8.50 12.04
CA VAL A 89 8.02 -7.71 13.17
C VAL A 89 6.50 -7.67 13.12
N SER A 90 5.87 -7.34 14.24
CA SER A 90 4.41 -7.19 14.28
C SER A 90 3.95 -6.01 13.42
N THR A 91 2.65 -5.99 13.07
CA THR A 91 2.08 -4.94 12.22
C THR A 91 2.20 -3.56 12.88
N SER A 92 1.95 -3.45 14.20
CA SER A 92 2.13 -2.20 14.93
C SER A 92 3.57 -1.69 14.92
N VAL A 93 4.56 -2.56 15.07
CA VAL A 93 5.99 -2.18 14.99
C VAL A 93 6.34 -1.67 13.60
N TRP A 94 5.88 -2.37 12.55
CA TRP A 94 6.09 -1.95 11.17
C TRP A 94 5.42 -0.60 10.84
N LEU A 95 4.19 -0.38 11.30
CA LEU A 95 3.49 0.91 11.14
C LEU A 95 4.20 2.02 11.92
N THR A 96 4.65 1.74 13.14
CA THR A 96 5.40 2.70 13.97
C THR A 96 6.66 3.17 13.26
N GLU A 97 7.46 2.25 12.75
CA GLU A 97 8.66 2.58 11.96
C GLU A 97 8.32 3.38 10.68
N SER A 98 7.19 3.07 10.03
CA SER A 98 6.72 3.82 8.87
C SER A 98 6.44 5.30 9.19
N VAL A 99 5.81 5.58 10.32
CA VAL A 99 5.54 6.95 10.82
C VAL A 99 6.81 7.60 11.35
N ASP A 100 7.64 6.87 12.11
CA ASP A 100 8.88 7.38 12.72
C ASP A 100 9.86 7.84 11.64
N ARG A 101 9.90 7.21 10.46
CA ARG A 101 10.64 7.74 9.31
C ARG A 101 10.18 9.15 8.91
N GLY A 102 8.88 9.44 8.98
CA GLY A 102 8.33 10.78 8.76
C GLY A 102 8.76 11.79 9.83
N ILE A 103 8.71 11.38 11.10
CA ILE A 103 9.20 12.20 12.23
C ILE A 103 10.69 12.51 12.05
N ARG A 104 11.53 11.50 11.82
CA ARG A 104 12.97 11.67 11.59
C ARG A 104 13.27 12.62 10.44
N ARG A 105 12.55 12.50 9.31
CA ARG A 105 12.68 13.43 8.17
C ARG A 105 12.35 14.88 8.56
N THR A 106 11.23 15.10 9.23
CA THR A 106 10.74 16.45 9.61
C THR A 106 11.57 17.12 10.71
N LEU A 107 12.21 16.35 11.58
CA LEU A 107 13.14 16.88 12.59
C LEU A 107 14.48 17.32 11.97
N HIS A 108 14.93 16.65 10.90
CA HIS A 108 16.17 17.03 10.20
C HIS A 108 15.98 18.11 9.13
N ARG A 109 14.81 18.19 8.51
CA ARG A 109 14.51 19.10 7.40
C ARG A 109 13.07 19.58 7.50
N HIS A 110 12.81 20.85 7.18
CA HIS A 110 11.45 21.29 6.92
C HIS A 110 10.95 20.60 5.64
N ASP A 111 9.90 19.79 5.80
CA ASP A 111 9.28 18.99 4.75
C ASP A 111 7.84 19.51 4.49
N TYR A 112 7.08 18.85 3.63
CA TYR A 112 5.65 19.14 3.37
C TYR A 112 4.72 18.88 4.58
N SER A 113 5.27 18.49 5.73
CA SER A 113 4.55 18.12 6.95
C SER A 113 5.34 18.56 8.19
N THR A 114 4.70 18.54 9.37
CA THR A 114 5.36 18.84 10.65
C THR A 114 5.56 17.59 11.50
N ALA A 115 6.55 17.62 12.40
CA ALA A 115 6.73 16.56 13.39
C ALA A 115 5.48 16.35 14.25
N ILE A 116 4.75 17.43 14.55
CA ILE A 116 3.46 17.39 15.27
C ILE A 116 2.45 16.52 14.53
N ASP A 117 2.30 16.70 13.20
CA ASP A 117 1.33 15.94 12.43
C ASP A 117 1.65 14.44 12.44
N TYR A 118 2.93 14.08 12.31
CA TYR A 118 3.36 12.69 12.41
C TYR A 118 3.22 12.11 13.83
N LEU A 119 3.47 12.89 14.88
CA LEU A 119 3.23 12.45 16.27
C LEU A 119 1.74 12.19 16.54
N ILE A 120 0.86 13.03 15.99
CA ILE A 120 -0.58 12.79 16.02
C ILE A 120 -0.91 11.50 15.26
N GLN A 121 -0.41 11.31 14.03
CA GLN A 121 -0.60 10.06 13.27
C GLN A 121 -0.09 8.82 14.01
N ARG A 122 1.07 8.92 14.67
CA ARG A 122 1.67 7.84 15.46
C ARG A 122 0.74 7.38 16.57
N SER A 123 0.08 8.32 17.25
CA SER A 123 -0.91 8.01 18.30
C SER A 123 -2.14 7.25 17.78
N MET A 124 -2.40 7.30 16.46
CA MET A 124 -3.54 6.64 15.82
C MET A 124 -3.25 5.21 15.38
N ILE A 125 -1.99 4.74 15.43
CA ILE A 125 -1.60 3.38 14.99
C ILE A 125 -2.53 2.28 15.54
N PRO A 126 -2.92 2.27 16.84
CA PRO A 126 -3.81 1.23 17.36
C PRO A 126 -5.18 1.15 16.67
N ARG A 127 -5.65 2.23 16.02
CA ARG A 127 -6.91 2.26 15.26
C ARG A 127 -6.82 1.56 13.91
N TYR A 128 -5.61 1.43 13.37
CA TYR A 128 -5.34 0.89 12.04
C TYR A 128 -4.74 -0.52 12.07
N VAL A 129 -4.47 -1.06 13.26
CA VAL A 129 -4.04 -2.45 13.44
C VAL A 129 -5.28 -3.33 13.64
N VAL A 130 -5.39 -4.40 12.85
CA VAL A 130 -6.37 -5.48 13.05
C VAL A 130 -5.76 -6.47 14.05
N PRO A 131 -6.26 -6.57 15.30
CA PRO A 131 -5.61 -7.33 16.36
C PRO A 131 -5.42 -8.82 16.04
N GLU A 132 -6.37 -9.43 15.35
CA GLU A 132 -6.35 -10.83 14.93
C GLU A 132 -5.18 -11.12 13.97
N HIS A 133 -4.68 -10.08 13.31
CA HIS A 133 -3.61 -10.15 12.32
C HIS A 133 -2.34 -9.39 12.74
N GLU A 134 -2.20 -9.00 14.00
CA GLU A 134 -1.05 -8.23 14.50
C GLU A 134 0.28 -8.98 14.24
N ASN A 135 0.27 -10.29 14.47
CA ASN A 135 1.42 -11.19 14.33
C ASN A 135 1.22 -12.22 13.21
N SER A 136 0.33 -11.97 12.24
CA SER A 136 0.20 -12.86 11.08
C SER A 136 1.53 -12.93 10.32
N PRO A 137 1.85 -14.09 9.72
CA PRO A 137 3.02 -14.22 8.86
C PRO A 137 3.04 -13.12 7.80
N TRP A 138 4.22 -12.57 7.56
CA TRP A 138 4.44 -11.71 6.42
C TRP A 138 4.28 -12.51 5.14
N VAL A 139 3.85 -11.84 4.08
CA VAL A 139 3.56 -12.46 2.79
C VAL A 139 4.17 -11.65 1.66
N PHE A 140 4.40 -12.31 0.54
CA PHE A 140 4.89 -11.66 -0.67
C PHE A 140 3.78 -10.86 -1.32
N VAL A 141 4.08 -9.69 -1.84
CA VAL A 141 3.13 -8.90 -2.61
C VAL A 141 3.80 -8.10 -3.71
N HIS A 142 3.08 -7.90 -4.79
CA HIS A 142 3.40 -6.89 -5.78
C HIS A 142 2.86 -5.53 -5.30
N VAL A 143 3.70 -4.73 -4.64
CA VAL A 143 3.30 -3.46 -3.99
C VAL A 143 2.79 -2.39 -4.96
N ASP A 144 3.07 -2.54 -6.25
CA ASP A 144 2.66 -1.61 -7.31
C ASP A 144 1.86 -2.28 -8.43
N LEU A 145 0.88 -3.12 -8.08
CA LEU A 145 0.05 -3.81 -9.07
C LEU A 145 -1.01 -2.85 -9.65
N HIS A 146 -0.67 -2.19 -10.76
CA HIS A 146 -1.55 -1.33 -11.55
C HIS A 146 -1.53 -1.74 -13.03
N ASN A 147 -2.41 -1.11 -13.83
CA ASN A 147 -2.72 -1.48 -15.21
C ASN A 147 -1.48 -1.60 -16.10
N ASP A 148 -0.58 -0.62 -16.04
CA ASP A 148 0.64 -0.63 -16.87
C ASP A 148 1.61 -1.77 -16.53
N ASN A 149 1.47 -2.38 -15.35
CA ASN A 149 2.29 -3.51 -14.89
C ASN A 149 1.66 -4.86 -15.24
N ILE A 150 0.48 -4.88 -15.90
CA ILE A 150 -0.22 -6.08 -16.33
C ILE A 150 -0.19 -6.19 -17.86
N ILE A 151 0.29 -7.32 -18.36
CA ILE A 151 0.30 -7.66 -19.78
C ILE A 151 -0.82 -8.67 -20.06
N ILE A 152 -1.66 -8.38 -21.05
CA ILE A 152 -2.77 -9.24 -21.49
C ILE A 152 -2.65 -9.62 -22.97
N ASP A 153 -3.27 -10.73 -23.38
CA ASP A 153 -3.51 -11.04 -24.81
C ASP A 153 -4.83 -10.45 -25.33
N GLU A 154 -5.14 -10.71 -26.60
CA GLU A 154 -6.38 -10.28 -27.27
C GLU A 154 -7.64 -10.86 -26.62
N GLU A 155 -7.53 -12.03 -25.98
CA GLU A 155 -8.61 -12.68 -25.24
C GLU A 155 -8.68 -12.29 -23.75
N TYR A 156 -7.93 -11.25 -23.32
CA TYR A 156 -7.89 -10.75 -21.94
C TYR A 156 -7.35 -11.76 -20.90
N ASN A 157 -6.51 -12.70 -21.32
CA ASN A 157 -5.72 -13.52 -20.41
C ASN A 157 -4.47 -12.75 -19.97
N ILE A 158 -4.17 -12.73 -18.68
CA ILE A 158 -2.93 -12.18 -18.14
C ILE A 158 -1.77 -13.07 -18.58
N LYS A 159 -0.82 -12.51 -19.34
CA LYS A 159 0.39 -13.19 -19.81
C LYS A 159 1.61 -12.87 -18.96
N GLY A 160 1.59 -11.75 -18.25
CA GLY A 160 2.73 -11.34 -17.45
C GLY A 160 2.42 -10.19 -16.52
N ILE A 161 3.22 -10.14 -15.45
CA ILE A 161 3.28 -9.01 -14.53
C ILE A 161 4.72 -8.55 -14.51
N ILE A 162 4.93 -7.28 -14.85
CA ILE A 162 6.25 -6.65 -14.94
C ILE A 162 6.51 -5.77 -13.73
N ASP A 163 7.72 -5.20 -13.64
CA ASP A 163 8.15 -4.33 -12.53
C ASP A 163 8.19 -5.03 -11.15
N ARG A 164 8.66 -6.28 -11.17
CA ARG A 164 8.79 -7.14 -9.98
C ARG A 164 9.98 -6.79 -9.09
N ASP A 165 10.81 -5.83 -9.47
CA ASP A 165 12.01 -5.43 -8.72
C ASP A 165 11.66 -4.81 -7.36
N CYS A 166 10.38 -4.47 -7.13
CA CYS A 166 9.84 -3.98 -5.87
C CYS A 166 9.03 -5.02 -5.08
N ASN A 167 9.18 -6.31 -5.36
CA ASN A 167 8.48 -7.31 -4.57
C ASN A 167 9.20 -7.54 -3.22
N PHE A 168 8.48 -7.33 -2.14
CA PHE A 168 8.98 -7.50 -0.78
C PHE A 168 8.01 -8.34 0.03
N ALA A 169 8.52 -8.98 1.08
CA ALA A 169 7.66 -9.42 2.16
C ALA A 169 7.14 -8.20 2.92
N VAL A 170 5.85 -8.22 3.24
CA VAL A 170 5.17 -7.20 4.04
C VAL A 170 4.22 -7.86 5.04
N PRO A 171 3.77 -7.18 6.11
CA PRO A 171 2.71 -7.69 6.97
C PRO A 171 1.46 -8.04 6.15
N LEU A 172 0.76 -9.13 6.50
CA LEU A 172 -0.46 -9.54 5.81
C LEU A 172 -1.48 -8.40 5.69
N GLN A 173 -1.62 -7.55 6.73
CA GLN A 173 -2.53 -6.40 6.73
C GLN A 173 -2.21 -5.34 5.67
N LYS A 174 -0.95 -5.24 5.25
CA LYS A 174 -0.49 -4.40 4.14
C LYS A 174 -0.69 -5.08 2.78
N ALA A 175 -0.51 -6.40 2.70
CA ALA A 175 -0.70 -7.14 1.46
C ALA A 175 -2.19 -7.30 1.09
N ALA A 176 -3.05 -7.45 2.09
CA ALA A 176 -4.50 -7.55 1.93
C ALA A 176 -5.13 -6.16 1.70
N THR A 177 -4.75 -5.52 0.59
CA THR A 177 -5.33 -4.28 0.09
C THR A 177 -5.85 -4.47 -1.34
N PHE A 178 -6.78 -3.63 -1.77
CA PHE A 178 -7.24 -3.67 -3.15
C PHE A 178 -6.08 -3.42 -4.13
N PRO A 179 -6.07 -4.06 -5.31
CA PRO A 179 -5.12 -3.70 -6.36
C PRO A 179 -5.34 -2.24 -6.78
N LYS A 180 -4.29 -1.55 -7.23
CA LYS A 180 -4.35 -0.09 -7.47
C LYS A 180 -5.40 0.34 -8.50
N LEU A 181 -5.81 -0.58 -9.37
CA LEU A 181 -6.89 -0.37 -10.34
C LEU A 181 -8.30 -0.28 -9.72
N LEU A 182 -8.48 -0.80 -8.49
CA LEU A 182 -9.71 -0.74 -7.71
C LEU A 182 -9.56 0.15 -6.46
N GLU A 183 -8.36 0.66 -6.21
CA GLU A 183 -8.02 1.41 -5.02
C GLU A 183 -8.14 2.91 -5.28
N ASN A 184 -8.80 3.62 -4.36
CA ASN A 184 -8.86 5.07 -4.37
C ASN A 184 -8.36 5.58 -3.02
N VAL A 185 -7.21 6.26 -3.05
CA VAL A 185 -6.65 6.92 -1.88
C VAL A 185 -6.80 8.43 -2.08
N PRO A 186 -7.49 9.14 -1.17
CA PRO A 186 -7.61 10.59 -1.25
C PRO A 186 -6.24 11.28 -1.40
N GLY A 187 -6.12 12.19 -2.38
CA GLY A 187 -4.86 12.86 -2.70
C GLY A 187 -3.86 12.04 -3.54
N ALA A 188 -4.18 10.79 -3.92
CA ALA A 188 -3.31 9.94 -4.74
C ALA A 188 -3.69 9.88 -6.23
N ALA A 189 -4.49 10.85 -6.72
CA ALA A 189 -4.93 10.86 -8.12
C ALA A 189 -3.72 10.86 -9.08
N PRO A 190 -3.73 10.03 -10.14
CA PRO A 190 -2.67 10.05 -11.15
C PRO A 190 -2.52 11.45 -11.78
N PRO A 191 -1.28 11.90 -12.06
CA PRO A 191 -1.05 13.17 -12.74
C PRO A 191 -1.74 13.22 -14.11
N GLY A 192 -2.46 14.30 -14.40
CA GLY A 192 -3.11 14.52 -15.70
C GLY A 192 -4.55 14.01 -15.82
N LEU A 193 -5.08 13.34 -14.80
CA LEU A 193 -6.53 13.09 -14.70
C LEU A 193 -7.20 14.25 -13.96
N SER A 194 -8.38 14.68 -14.42
CA SER A 194 -9.14 15.72 -13.71
C SER A 194 -9.55 15.21 -12.33
N GLU A 195 -9.71 16.10 -11.35
CA GLU A 195 -10.26 15.73 -10.04
C GLU A 195 -11.56 14.95 -10.22
N THR A 196 -12.43 15.34 -11.16
CA THR A 196 -13.66 14.62 -11.51
C THR A 196 -13.46 13.20 -12.10
N HIS A 197 -12.31 12.89 -12.69
CA HIS A 197 -11.93 11.54 -13.13
C HIS A 197 -11.29 10.71 -12.01
N ALA A 198 -10.92 11.32 -10.88
CA ALA A 198 -10.43 10.64 -9.67
C ALA A 198 -11.56 10.01 -8.83
N TYR A 199 -12.82 10.09 -9.29
CA TYR A 199 -14.01 9.77 -8.49
C TYR A 199 -14.90 8.72 -9.13
N LEU A 200 -14.44 7.48 -9.11
CA LEU A 200 -15.35 6.40 -8.77
C LEU A 200 -14.78 5.74 -7.52
N ASP A 201 -15.36 6.04 -6.37
CA ASP A 201 -15.34 5.05 -5.30
C ASP A 201 -16.16 3.88 -5.82
N PHE A 202 -15.48 2.89 -6.40
CA PHE A 202 -16.13 1.72 -6.96
C PHE A 202 -16.57 0.80 -5.84
N ALA A 203 -17.39 1.27 -4.90
CA ALA A 203 -17.97 0.42 -3.88
C ALA A 203 -18.69 -0.78 -4.52
N ALA A 204 -19.23 -0.62 -5.73
CA ALA A 204 -19.72 -1.73 -6.55
C ALA A 204 -18.59 -2.68 -6.99
N ASP A 205 -17.53 -2.19 -7.64
CA ASP A 205 -16.49 -3.06 -8.20
C ASP A 205 -15.60 -3.68 -7.11
N LYS A 206 -15.34 -2.97 -6.02
CA LYS A 206 -14.71 -3.52 -4.81
C LYS A 206 -15.55 -4.65 -4.24
N ARG A 207 -16.88 -4.46 -4.09
CA ARG A 207 -17.78 -5.54 -3.63
C ARG A 207 -17.79 -6.72 -4.59
N PHE A 208 -17.81 -6.46 -5.89
CA PHE A 208 -17.76 -7.49 -6.92
C PHE A 208 -16.44 -8.26 -6.85
N PHE A 209 -15.31 -7.56 -6.78
CA PHE A 209 -13.99 -8.16 -6.63
C PHE A 209 -13.87 -8.99 -5.34
N LEU A 210 -14.35 -8.47 -4.21
CA LEU A 210 -14.40 -9.23 -2.95
C LEU A 210 -15.26 -10.49 -3.08
N SER A 211 -16.34 -10.48 -3.87
CA SER A 211 -17.16 -11.68 -4.09
C SER A 211 -16.40 -12.77 -4.86
N ILE A 212 -15.63 -12.38 -5.88
CA ILE A 212 -14.75 -13.29 -6.63
C ILE A 212 -13.65 -13.84 -5.71
N LEU A 213 -13.00 -12.95 -4.96
CA LEU A 213 -11.94 -13.31 -4.03
C LEU A 213 -12.44 -14.27 -2.95
N ALA A 214 -13.61 -14.00 -2.35
CA ALA A 214 -14.24 -14.87 -1.36
C ALA A 214 -14.50 -16.28 -1.90
N GLU A 215 -15.04 -16.39 -3.11
CA GLU A 215 -15.33 -17.68 -3.74
C GLU A 215 -14.05 -18.50 -3.93
N LYS A 216 -12.99 -17.86 -4.43
CA LYS A 216 -11.69 -18.50 -4.67
C LYS A 216 -10.98 -18.86 -3.36
N GLU A 217 -10.93 -17.93 -2.40
CA GLU A 217 -10.32 -18.15 -1.09
C GLU A 217 -11.01 -19.29 -0.33
N MET A 218 -12.35 -19.35 -0.39
CA MET A 218 -13.13 -20.43 0.23
C MET A 218 -12.77 -21.79 -0.36
N LYS A 219 -12.60 -21.89 -1.69
CA LYS A 219 -12.19 -23.13 -2.35
C LYS A 219 -10.79 -23.59 -1.93
N TRP A 220 -9.88 -22.66 -1.63
CA TRP A 220 -8.49 -22.98 -1.29
C TRP A 220 -8.26 -23.21 0.20
N THR A 221 -8.90 -22.42 1.06
CA THR A 221 -8.58 -22.36 2.49
C THR A 221 -9.73 -22.80 3.39
N ASN A 222 -10.93 -23.02 2.83
CA ASN A 222 -12.18 -23.20 3.59
C ASN A 222 -12.50 -22.00 4.51
N GLY A 223 -12.07 -20.80 4.12
CA GLY A 223 -12.25 -19.55 4.86
C GLY A 223 -12.23 -18.32 3.96
N THR A 224 -12.43 -17.14 4.56
CA THR A 224 -12.46 -15.84 3.86
C THR A 224 -11.69 -14.74 4.61
N SER A 225 -10.67 -15.13 5.37
CA SER A 225 -9.93 -14.21 6.25
C SER A 225 -9.21 -13.11 5.47
N ILE A 226 -8.56 -13.44 4.34
CA ILE A 226 -7.89 -12.48 3.46
C ILE A 226 -8.93 -11.53 2.86
N THR A 227 -10.06 -12.08 2.39
CA THR A 227 -11.14 -11.28 1.82
C THR A 227 -11.75 -10.31 2.84
N GLN A 228 -12.00 -10.77 4.07
CA GLN A 228 -12.51 -9.92 5.15
C GLN A 228 -11.51 -8.82 5.51
N LEU A 229 -10.23 -9.17 5.59
CA LEU A 229 -9.16 -8.22 5.85
C LEU A 229 -9.08 -7.17 4.74
N MET A 230 -9.12 -7.58 3.47
CA MET A 230 -9.12 -6.67 2.31
C MET A 230 -10.37 -5.78 2.27
N GLY A 231 -11.54 -6.31 2.61
CA GLY A 231 -12.79 -5.56 2.60
C GLY A 231 -12.80 -4.34 3.53
N THR A 232 -11.92 -4.32 4.54
CA THR A 232 -11.76 -3.22 5.49
C THR A 232 -10.48 -2.40 5.26
N SER A 233 -9.75 -2.63 4.16
CA SER A 233 -8.40 -2.10 3.97
C SER A 233 -8.32 -0.62 3.57
N SER A 234 -9.42 -0.01 3.12
CA SER A 234 -9.37 1.33 2.49
C SER A 234 -8.83 2.41 3.45
N GLU A 235 -9.32 2.45 4.69
CA GLU A 235 -8.83 3.42 5.67
C GLU A 235 -7.39 3.11 6.13
N ARG A 236 -7.04 1.83 6.34
CA ARG A 236 -5.66 1.42 6.64
C ARG A 236 -4.70 1.83 5.54
N LYS A 237 -5.11 1.68 4.28
CA LYS A 237 -4.33 2.11 3.13
C LYS A 237 -4.15 3.63 3.11
N PHE A 238 -5.21 4.40 3.35
CA PHE A 238 -5.13 5.85 3.37
C PHE A 238 -4.15 6.32 4.45
N PHE A 239 -4.24 5.75 5.65
CA PHE A 239 -3.28 5.98 6.73
C PHE A 239 -1.84 5.64 6.30
N GLU A 240 -1.58 4.41 5.85
CA GLU A 240 -0.24 3.98 5.41
C GLU A 240 0.35 4.89 4.32
N THR A 241 -0.47 5.26 3.35
CA THR A 241 -0.05 6.05 2.18
C THR A 241 0.28 7.48 2.59
N SER A 242 -0.41 8.02 3.61
CA SER A 242 -0.16 9.36 4.15
C SER A 242 1.25 9.52 4.76
N HIS A 243 1.92 8.42 5.13
CA HIS A 243 3.26 8.50 5.74
C HIS A 243 4.36 8.93 4.75
N HIS A 244 4.11 8.79 3.44
CA HIS A 244 5.17 8.90 2.43
C HIS A 244 4.75 9.48 1.07
N ARG A 245 3.45 9.61 0.78
CA ARG A 245 2.97 10.26 -0.45
C ARG A 245 2.61 11.71 -0.16
N VAL A 246 3.39 12.63 -0.75
CA VAL A 246 3.24 14.09 -0.59
C VAL A 246 1.81 14.60 -0.77
N PRO A 247 1.04 14.20 -1.80
CA PRO A 247 -0.31 14.76 -1.96
C PRO A 247 -1.38 14.05 -1.12
N VAL A 248 -1.07 12.89 -0.53
CA VAL A 248 -1.98 12.16 0.39
C VAL A 248 -1.85 12.65 1.82
N GLN A 249 -0.64 13.04 2.23
CA GLN A 249 -0.38 13.47 3.61
C GLN A 249 -1.25 14.65 4.06
N PRO A 250 -1.39 15.77 3.29
CA PRO A 250 -2.19 16.90 3.71
C PRO A 250 -3.67 16.54 3.80
N GLU A 251 -4.14 15.66 2.91
CA GLU A 251 -5.51 15.17 2.87
C GLU A 251 -5.84 14.31 4.10
N PHE A 252 -4.89 13.49 4.55
CA PHE A 252 -5.06 12.72 5.78
C PHE A 252 -5.05 13.65 7.01
N VAL A 253 -4.10 14.59 7.06
CA VAL A 253 -3.96 15.52 8.18
C VAL A 253 -5.18 16.41 8.34
N SER A 254 -5.71 16.96 7.25
CA SER A 254 -6.89 17.83 7.29
C SER A 254 -8.13 17.12 7.84
N ARG A 255 -8.26 15.81 7.57
CA ARG A 255 -9.39 14.99 8.00
C ARG A 255 -9.28 14.48 9.44
N PHE A 256 -8.08 14.04 9.84
CA PHE A 256 -7.93 13.26 11.08
C PHE A 256 -6.98 13.87 12.11
N CYS A 257 -6.04 14.72 11.69
CA CYS A 257 -4.97 15.22 12.57
C CYS A 257 -5.19 16.67 13.01
N SER A 258 -6.45 17.09 13.17
CA SER A 258 -6.76 18.40 13.72
C SER A 258 -6.10 18.55 15.10
N ARG A 259 -5.55 19.74 15.39
CA ARG A 259 -4.81 20.02 16.63
C ARG A 259 -5.76 20.26 17.81
N THR A 260 -6.67 19.32 18.04
CA THR A 260 -7.53 19.31 19.21
C THR A 260 -6.71 19.01 20.46
N ARG A 261 -7.21 19.40 21.62
CA ARG A 261 -6.56 19.09 22.91
C ARG A 261 -6.27 17.60 23.09
N GLU A 262 -7.16 16.73 22.60
CA GLU A 262 -6.99 15.28 22.65
C GLU A 262 -5.81 14.82 21.78
N ASN A 263 -5.78 15.23 20.51
CA ASN A 263 -4.70 14.87 19.60
C ASN A 263 -3.35 15.43 20.03
N VAL A 264 -3.32 16.68 20.52
CA VAL A 264 -2.10 17.32 21.02
C VAL A 264 -1.60 16.61 22.29
N GLY A 265 -2.49 16.29 23.22
CA GLY A 265 -2.15 15.53 24.43
C GLY A 265 -1.67 14.11 24.13
N ALA A 266 -2.20 13.46 23.10
CA ALA A 266 -1.71 12.18 22.62
C ALA A 266 -0.32 12.31 21.98
N ALA A 267 -0.12 13.32 21.13
CA ALA A 267 1.16 13.60 20.48
C ALA A 267 2.30 13.85 21.48
N LEU A 268 2.04 14.55 22.60
CA LEU A 268 3.03 14.73 23.67
C LEU A 268 3.51 13.40 24.26
N LYS A 269 2.60 12.45 24.50
CA LYS A 269 2.97 11.10 24.98
C LYS A 269 3.78 10.33 23.94
N GLU A 270 3.50 10.57 22.65
CA GLU A 270 4.26 9.94 21.57
C GLU A 270 5.68 10.52 21.43
N VAL A 271 5.98 11.72 21.93
CA VAL A 271 7.35 12.25 21.96
C VAL A 271 8.25 11.36 22.83
N GLU A 272 7.82 11.05 24.05
CA GLU A 272 8.58 10.19 24.97
C GLU A 272 8.84 8.82 24.33
N ARG A 273 7.78 8.19 23.80
CA ARG A 273 7.88 6.89 23.12
C ARG A 273 8.73 6.92 21.85
N PHE A 274 8.79 8.06 21.16
CA PHE A 274 9.65 8.23 19.99
C PHE A 274 11.12 8.25 20.42
N LEU A 275 11.45 9.01 21.47
CA LEU A 275 12.81 9.11 22.02
C LEU A 275 13.31 7.77 22.58
N ASP A 276 12.43 6.98 23.20
CA ASP A 276 12.77 5.63 23.70
C ASP A 276 13.23 4.68 22.59
N ILE A 277 12.66 4.81 21.39
CA ILE A 277 12.93 3.93 20.24
C ILE A 277 14.03 4.48 19.33
N ASN A 278 14.22 5.79 19.29
CA ASN A 278 15.13 6.46 18.37
C ASN A 278 16.30 7.12 19.14
N PRO A 279 17.31 6.34 19.59
CA PRO A 279 18.38 6.82 20.47
C PRO A 279 19.32 7.85 19.83
N MET A 280 19.17 8.11 18.52
CA MET A 280 19.87 9.18 17.83
C MET A 280 19.33 10.58 18.16
N PHE A 281 18.17 10.68 18.82
CA PHE A 281 17.58 11.93 19.29
C PHE A 281 17.62 12.01 20.81
N SER A 282 17.79 13.21 21.34
CA SER A 282 17.73 13.53 22.76
C SER A 282 16.59 14.49 23.06
N ALA A 283 16.02 14.40 24.26
CA ALA A 283 15.05 15.39 24.76
C ALA A 283 15.62 16.83 24.78
N SER A 284 16.96 16.97 24.82
CA SER A 284 17.65 18.26 24.76
C SER A 284 17.86 18.79 23.33
N ASP A 285 17.54 18.01 22.29
CA ASP A 285 17.74 18.44 20.92
C ASP A 285 16.82 19.62 20.61
N GLU A 286 17.37 20.66 19.99
CA GLU A 286 16.65 21.91 19.75
C GLU A 286 15.34 21.70 18.98
N ALA A 287 15.33 20.79 18.01
CA ALA A 287 14.13 20.44 17.24
C ALA A 287 13.06 19.74 18.09
N ILE A 288 13.47 18.89 19.03
CA ILE A 288 12.56 18.21 19.97
C ILE A 288 11.99 19.23 20.96
N VAL A 289 12.84 20.04 21.60
CA VAL A 289 12.42 21.09 22.54
C VAL A 289 11.41 22.04 21.89
N ARG A 290 11.67 22.51 20.67
CA ARG A 290 10.72 23.36 19.92
C ARG A 290 9.39 22.64 19.66
N THR A 291 9.44 21.37 19.27
CA THR A 291 8.23 20.57 19.01
C THR A 291 7.38 20.40 20.27
N VAL A 292 8.01 20.10 21.40
CA VAL A 292 7.35 19.98 22.71
C VAL A 292 6.73 21.31 23.13
N GLN A 293 7.47 22.41 23.07
CA GLN A 293 6.94 23.74 23.40
C GLN A 293 5.71 24.09 22.55
N MET A 294 5.78 23.84 21.22
CA MET A 294 4.63 24.07 20.34
C MET A 294 3.41 23.22 20.71
N LEU A 295 3.62 21.97 21.14
CA LEU A 295 2.52 21.12 21.61
C LEU A 295 1.94 21.61 22.94
N GLU A 296 2.78 22.04 23.88
CA GLU A 296 2.34 22.61 25.16
C GLU A 296 1.56 23.91 24.96
N ASP A 297 2.03 24.79 24.07
CA ASP A 297 1.34 26.05 23.72
C ASP A 297 -0.05 25.78 23.11
N LEU A 298 -0.22 24.67 22.38
CA LEU A 298 -1.51 24.28 21.80
C LEU A 298 -2.49 23.67 22.82
N LEU A 299 -2.05 23.37 24.04
CA LEU A 299 -2.91 22.88 25.13
C LEU A 299 -3.52 24.01 25.97
N HIS A 300 -2.97 25.22 25.87
CA HIS A 300 -3.31 26.39 26.68
C HIS A 300 -4.09 27.44 25.87
#